data_AF-A0A7J4DSC7-F1
#
_entry.id   AF-A0A7J4DSC7-F1
#
_cell.length_a   1.000
_cell.length_b   1.000
_cell.length_c   1.000
_cell.angle_alpha   90.00
_cell.angle_beta   90.00
_cell.angle_gamma   90.00
#
_symmetry.space_group_name_H-M   'P 1'
#
loop_
_entity.id
_entity.type
_entity.pdbx_description
1 polymer ?
#
loop_
_entity_poly.entity_id
_entity_poly.type
_entity_poly.pdbx_seq_one_letter_code
_entity_poly.pdbx_strand_id
1 'polypeptide(L)'
;MNVAFLFGIMFVVFSVVGTAIAWVARRVGLRSIEDFYAAVGRFGGFLAAMTYAATTYSSFMLVGLVGLAYATGVGSLGFELAYLLATIGILCLWGPRVWKLARCRGFVSPSELLSRLYNSRLLGLFVSLLYLVALIP
;
A
#
# COMPACT_ATOMS: atom_id res chain seq x y z
N MET A 1 14.58 -6.25 -33.36
CA MET A 1 13.84 -5.17 -32.67
C MET A 1 14.73 -4.70 -31.52
N ASN A 2 15.12 -3.43 -31.49
CA ASN A 2 16.08 -2.94 -30.47
C ASN A 2 15.47 -2.99 -29.07
N VAL A 3 16.28 -3.36 -28.08
CA VAL A 3 15.86 -3.49 -26.67
C VAL A 3 15.25 -2.17 -26.16
N ALA A 4 15.86 -1.03 -26.48
CA ALA A 4 15.34 0.29 -26.13
C ALA A 4 13.93 0.56 -26.70
N PHE A 5 13.65 0.07 -27.91
CA PHE A 5 12.34 0.22 -28.55
C PHE A 5 11.28 -0.64 -27.84
N LEU A 6 11.64 -1.86 -27.40
CA LEU A 6 10.75 -2.71 -26.60
C LEU A 6 10.38 -2.04 -25.26
N PHE A 7 11.38 -1.50 -24.54
CA PHE A 7 11.13 -0.77 -23.29
C PHE A 7 10.24 0.46 -23.50
N GLY A 8 10.45 1.21 -24.58
CA GLY A 8 9.60 2.34 -24.95
C GLY A 8 8.14 1.92 -25.15
N ILE A 9 7.91 0.82 -25.88
CA ILE A 9 6.54 0.28 -26.07
C ILE A 9 5.92 -0.12 -24.73
N MET A 10 6.64 -0.87 -23.89
CA MET A 10 6.12 -1.32 -22.59
C MET A 10 5.74 -0.14 -21.70
N PHE A 11 6.57 0.90 -21.66
CA PHE A 11 6.30 2.11 -20.89
C PHE A 11 5.03 2.82 -21.40
N VAL A 12 4.92 3.03 -22.71
CA VAL A 12 3.73 3.68 -23.31
C VAL A 12 2.47 2.87 -23.02
N VAL A 13 2.51 1.54 -23.21
CA VAL A 13 1.37 0.66 -22.92
C VAL A 13 0.98 0.76 -21.44
N PHE A 14 1.95 0.68 -20.53
CA PHE A 14 1.69 0.80 -19.09
C PHE A 14 1.05 2.16 -18.73
N SER A 15 1.62 3.26 -19.23
CA SER A 15 1.10 4.60 -18.96
C SER A 15 -0.30 4.81 -19.54
N VAL A 16 -0.55 4.35 -20.76
CA VAL A 16 -1.86 4.49 -21.42
C VAL A 16 -2.91 3.64 -20.72
N VAL A 17 -2.63 2.36 -20.48
CA VAL A 17 -3.57 1.44 -19.81
C VAL A 17 -3.85 1.90 -18.38
N GLY A 18 -2.81 2.26 -17.62
CA GLY A 18 -2.97 2.76 -16.25
C GLY A 18 -3.81 4.04 -16.19
N THR A 19 -3.56 4.98 -17.12
CA THR A 19 -4.33 6.22 -17.20
C THR A 19 -5.78 5.96 -17.63
N ALA A 20 -6.01 5.05 -18.58
CA ALA A 20 -7.35 4.67 -19.01
C ALA A 20 -8.15 4.06 -17.84
N ILE A 21 -7.55 3.14 -17.07
CA ILE A 21 -8.17 2.56 -15.87
C ILE A 21 -8.48 3.66 -14.86
N ALA A 22 -7.53 4.57 -14.58
CA ALA A 22 -7.73 5.68 -13.64
C ALA A 22 -8.86 6.62 -14.10
N TRP A 23 -8.96 6.90 -15.40
CA TRP A 23 -10.02 7.72 -15.97
C TRP A 23 -11.40 7.08 -15.83
N VAL A 24 -11.51 5.78 -16.10
CA VAL A 24 -12.76 5.03 -15.91
C VAL A 24 -13.14 4.98 -14.43
N ALA A 25 -12.17 4.68 -13.54
CA ALA A 25 -12.40 4.66 -12.09
C ALA A 25 -12.91 6.01 -11.58
N ARG A 26 -12.36 7.12 -12.08
CA ARG A 26 -12.80 8.48 -11.75
C ARG A 26 -14.28 8.73 -12.11
N ARG A 27 -14.75 8.22 -13.26
CA ARG A 27 -16.13 8.43 -13.71
C ARG A 27 -17.16 7.55 -12.99
N VAL A 28 -16.76 6.35 -12.59
CA VAL A 28 -17.70 5.32 -12.08
C VAL A 28 -17.74 5.28 -10.54
N GLY A 29 -16.64 5.61 -9.87
CA GLY A 29 -16.42 5.20 -8.48
C GLY A 29 -16.31 6.29 -7.41
N LEU A 30 -16.17 7.57 -7.76
CA LEU A 30 -15.83 8.61 -6.78
C LEU A 30 -17.05 9.48 -6.43
N ARG A 31 -17.83 9.07 -5.42
CA ARG A 31 -18.94 9.88 -4.88
C ARG A 31 -18.64 10.46 -3.50
N SER A 32 -17.75 9.83 -2.72
CA SER A 32 -17.28 10.32 -1.41
C SER A 32 -15.78 10.15 -1.20
N ILE A 33 -15.25 10.74 -0.12
CA ILE A 33 -13.84 10.56 0.28
C ILE A 33 -13.57 9.11 0.74
N GLU A 34 -14.56 8.46 1.33
CA GLU A 34 -14.52 7.05 1.73
C GLU A 34 -14.46 6.12 0.51
N ASP A 35 -15.17 6.47 -0.56
CA ASP A 35 -15.06 5.76 -1.85
C ASP A 35 -13.66 5.86 -2.44
N PHE A 36 -13.01 7.02 -2.31
CA PHE A 36 -11.65 7.23 -2.82
C PHE A 36 -10.61 6.39 -2.08
N TYR A 37 -10.68 6.34 -0.75
CA TYR A 37 -9.66 5.68 0.08
C TYR A 37 -9.94 4.21 0.38
N ALA A 38 -11.19 3.84 0.64
CA ALA A 38 -11.57 2.50 1.09
C ALA A 38 -12.46 1.75 0.09
N ALA A 39 -12.85 2.40 -1.01
CA ALA A 39 -13.79 1.88 -2.01
C ALA A 39 -15.06 1.27 -1.40
N VAL A 40 -15.46 1.72 -0.19
CA VAL A 40 -16.55 1.19 0.65
C VAL A 40 -16.51 -0.35 0.77
N GLY A 41 -15.31 -0.92 0.76
CA GLY A 41 -15.10 -2.37 0.84
C GLY A 41 -15.70 -3.16 -0.32
N ARG A 42 -15.77 -2.55 -1.51
CA ARG A 42 -16.15 -3.21 -2.78
C ARG A 42 -15.04 -4.11 -3.32
N PHE A 43 -13.81 -3.96 -2.85
CA PHE A 43 -12.72 -4.86 -3.20
C PHE A 43 -12.83 -6.16 -2.39
N GLY A 44 -12.98 -7.29 -3.09
CA GLY A 44 -12.89 -8.61 -2.48
C GLY A 44 -11.48 -8.90 -1.96
N GLY A 45 -11.35 -9.93 -1.10
CA GLY A 45 -10.08 -10.27 -0.45
C GLY A 45 -8.93 -10.53 -1.43
N PHE A 46 -9.21 -11.13 -2.58
CA PHE A 46 -8.20 -11.36 -3.63
C PHE A 46 -7.64 -10.06 -4.19
N LEU A 47 -8.50 -9.13 -4.60
CA LEU A 47 -8.06 -7.86 -5.18
C LEU A 47 -7.32 -7.02 -4.13
N ALA A 48 -7.80 -7.01 -2.89
CA ALA A 48 -7.11 -6.36 -1.78
C ALA A 48 -5.70 -6.98 -1.53
N ALA A 49 -5.58 -8.30 -1.58
CA ALA A 49 -4.29 -8.99 -1.45
C ALA A 49 -3.34 -8.67 -2.63
N MET A 50 -3.85 -8.58 -3.86
CA MET A 50 -3.06 -8.18 -5.02
C MET A 50 -2.57 -6.74 -4.92
N THR A 51 -3.42 -5.80 -4.48
CA THR A 51 -3.00 -4.41 -4.25
C THR A 51 -1.96 -4.32 -3.13
N TYR A 52 -2.12 -5.10 -2.06
CA TYR A 52 -1.13 -5.18 -0.99
C TYR A 52 0.22 -5.70 -1.53
N ALA A 53 0.21 -6.81 -2.28
CA ALA A 53 1.41 -7.38 -2.89
C ALA A 53 2.09 -6.38 -3.84
N ALA A 54 1.33 -5.67 -4.68
CA ALA A 54 1.86 -4.66 -5.58
C ALA A 54 2.58 -3.51 -4.84
N THR A 55 2.06 -3.10 -3.68
CA THR A 55 2.72 -2.09 -2.83
C THR A 55 4.01 -2.63 -2.19
N THR A 56 3.99 -3.90 -1.77
CA THR A 56 5.17 -4.56 -1.18
C THR A 56 6.30 -4.72 -2.19
N TYR A 57 6.00 -5.18 -3.41
CA TYR A 57 6.99 -5.36 -4.48
C TYR A 57 7.33 -4.04 -5.18
N SER A 58 7.91 -3.13 -4.41
CA SER A 58 8.37 -1.82 -4.87
C SER A 58 9.80 -1.86 -5.45
N SER A 59 10.32 -0.70 -5.85
CA SER A 59 11.71 -0.53 -6.28
C SER A 59 12.72 -1.03 -5.24
N PHE A 60 12.41 -0.91 -3.94
CA PHE A 60 13.25 -1.46 -2.88
C PHE A 60 13.35 -2.99 -2.97
N MET A 61 12.25 -3.71 -3.15
CA MET A 61 12.29 -5.17 -3.28
C MET A 61 13.01 -5.61 -4.57
N LEU A 62 12.84 -4.86 -5.67
CA LEU A 62 13.43 -5.24 -6.96
C LEU A 62 14.92 -4.92 -7.08
N VAL A 63 15.39 -3.81 -6.49
CA VAL A 63 16.78 -3.36 -6.63
C VAL A 63 17.52 -3.37 -5.29
N GLY A 64 16.88 -2.87 -4.23
CA GLY A 64 17.47 -2.78 -2.89
C GLY A 64 17.72 -4.15 -2.26
N LEU A 65 16.70 -5.02 -2.21
CA LEU A 65 16.83 -6.37 -1.66
C LEU A 65 17.80 -7.23 -2.48
N VAL A 66 17.82 -7.06 -3.81
CA VAL A 66 18.81 -7.73 -4.68
C VAL A 66 20.23 -7.27 -4.35
N GLY A 67 20.43 -5.97 -4.12
CA GLY A 67 21.71 -5.43 -3.64
C GLY A 67 22.10 -5.97 -2.26
N LEU A 68 21.14 -6.08 -1.34
CA LEU A 68 21.35 -6.67 -0.01
C LEU A 68 21.73 -8.14 -0.12
N ALA A 69 21.06 -8.90 -0.99
CA ALA A 69 21.37 -10.31 -1.26
C ALA A 69 22.75 -10.46 -1.90
N TYR A 70 23.15 -9.57 -2.80
CA TYR A 70 24.49 -9.55 -3.37
C TYR A 70 25.55 -9.32 -2.29
N ALA A 71 25.31 -8.40 -1.35
CA ALA A 71 26.26 -8.07 -0.29
C ALA A 71 26.32 -9.10 0.85
N THR A 72 25.19 -9.69 1.24
CA THR A 72 25.05 -10.51 2.46
C THR A 72 24.72 -11.98 2.19
N GLY A 73 24.47 -12.35 0.93
CA GLY A 73 24.05 -13.69 0.54
C GLY A 73 22.77 -14.11 1.27
N VAL A 74 22.84 -15.26 1.94
CA VAL A 74 21.74 -15.87 2.70
C VAL A 74 21.24 -14.98 3.84
N GLY A 75 22.04 -14.01 4.31
CA GLY A 75 21.61 -13.06 5.34
C GLY A 75 20.37 -12.23 4.94
N SER A 76 20.21 -11.95 3.64
CA SER A 76 19.02 -11.27 3.09
C SER A 76 17.71 -12.05 3.31
N LEU A 77 17.76 -13.39 3.38
CA LEU A 77 16.58 -14.21 3.70
C LEU A 77 16.08 -13.96 5.12
N GLY A 78 16.98 -13.63 6.05
CA GLY A 78 16.59 -13.25 7.41
C GLY A 78 15.72 -12.00 7.42
N PHE A 79 16.08 -11.00 6.61
CA PHE A 79 15.27 -9.78 6.44
C PHE A 79 13.90 -10.10 5.82
N GLU A 80 13.87 -10.89 4.74
CA GLU A 80 12.63 -11.21 4.03
C GLU A 80 11.67 -12.03 4.89
N LEU A 81 12.18 -13.05 5.62
CA LEU A 81 11.39 -13.86 6.53
C LEU A 81 10.88 -13.05 7.73
N ALA A 82 11.72 -12.20 8.32
CA ALA A 82 11.30 -11.33 9.41
C ALA A 82 10.21 -10.35 8.95
N TYR A 83 10.36 -9.77 7.75
CA TYR A 83 9.36 -8.92 7.12
C TYR A 83 8.04 -9.66 6.90
N LEU A 84 8.08 -10.89 6.35
CA LEU A 84 6.89 -11.70 6.09
C LEU A 84 6.17 -12.08 7.39
N LEU A 85 6.92 -12.55 8.40
CA LEU A 85 6.37 -12.93 9.69
C LEU A 85 5.77 -11.74 10.43
N ALA A 86 6.44 -10.59 10.44
CA ALA A 86 5.91 -9.35 11.03
C ALA A 86 4.64 -8.92 10.30
N THR A 87 4.63 -8.94 8.98
CA THR A 87 3.48 -8.60 8.15
C THR A 87 2.28 -9.50 8.45
N ILE A 88 2.45 -10.81 8.39
CA ILE A 88 1.39 -11.78 8.66
C ILE A 88 0.92 -11.64 10.11
N GLY A 89 1.86 -11.53 11.06
CA GLY A 89 1.54 -11.32 12.47
C GLY A 89 0.68 -10.09 12.68
N ILE A 90 1.03 -8.96 12.07
CA ILE A 90 0.27 -7.72 12.21
C ILE A 90 -1.12 -7.84 11.57
N LEU A 91 -1.19 -8.37 10.34
CA LEU A 91 -2.43 -8.52 9.61
C LEU A 91 -3.38 -9.53 10.25
N CYS A 92 -2.88 -10.60 10.87
CA CYS A 92 -3.71 -11.61 11.54
C CYS A 92 -4.17 -11.16 12.94
N LEU A 93 -3.28 -10.52 13.72
CA LEU A 93 -3.57 -10.16 15.12
C LEU A 93 -4.34 -8.85 15.24
N TRP A 94 -3.92 -7.80 14.51
CA TRP A 94 -4.53 -6.47 14.61
C TRP A 94 -5.42 -6.15 13.41
N GLY A 95 -5.15 -6.71 12.23
CA GLY A 95 -5.91 -6.46 11.00
C GLY A 95 -7.44 -6.63 11.15
N PRO A 96 -7.97 -7.74 11.71
CA PRO A 96 -9.42 -7.93 11.84
C PRO A 96 -10.07 -6.91 12.78
N ARG A 97 -9.35 -6.53 13.85
CA ARG A 97 -9.83 -5.53 14.82
C ARG A 97 -9.90 -4.15 14.19
N VAL A 98 -8.83 -3.75 13.50
CA VAL A 98 -8.77 -2.47 12.78
C VAL A 98 -9.83 -2.41 11.69
N TRP A 99 -9.99 -3.48 10.91
CA TRP A 99 -11.01 -3.60 9.87
C TRP A 99 -12.43 -3.42 10.43
N LYS A 100 -12.76 -4.11 11.53
CA LYS A 100 -14.05 -3.99 12.19
C LYS A 100 -14.30 -2.57 12.71
N LEU A 101 -13.30 -1.95 13.35
CA LEU A 101 -13.40 -0.58 13.85
C LEU A 101 -13.60 0.43 12.72
N ALA A 102 -12.85 0.30 11.62
CA ALA A 102 -13.00 1.16 10.45
C ALA A 102 -14.40 1.04 9.83
N ARG A 103 -14.93 -0.18 9.67
CA ARG A 103 -16.30 -0.44 9.19
C ARG A 103 -17.39 0.12 10.11
N CYS A 104 -17.24 -0.02 11.43
CA CYS A 104 -18.27 0.41 12.38
C CYS A 104 -18.29 1.92 12.62
N ARG A 105 -17.13 2.59 12.56
CA ARG A 105 -16.98 4.02 12.92
C ARG A 105 -16.66 4.94 11.73
N GLY A 106 -16.49 4.38 10.53
CA GLY A 106 -16.24 5.15 9.31
C GLY A 106 -14.85 5.80 9.25
N PHE A 107 -13.84 5.19 9.88
CA PHE A 107 -12.48 5.74 9.85
C PHE A 107 -11.85 5.55 8.48
N VAL A 108 -11.30 6.64 7.92
CA VAL A 108 -10.71 6.62 6.57
C VAL A 108 -9.17 6.58 6.62
N SER A 109 -8.57 7.15 7.66
CA SER A 109 -7.11 7.17 7.82
C SER A 109 -6.64 6.56 9.14
N PRO A 110 -5.40 6.02 9.20
CA PRO A 110 -4.82 5.55 10.46
C PRO A 110 -4.65 6.66 11.50
N SER A 111 -4.35 7.89 11.07
CA SER A 111 -4.23 9.04 11.99
C SER A 111 -5.57 9.41 12.61
N GLU A 112 -6.67 9.35 11.86
CA GLU A 112 -8.01 9.54 12.38
C GLU A 112 -8.39 8.43 13.35
N LEU A 113 -8.13 7.16 12.98
CA LEU A 113 -8.34 6.00 13.85
C LEU A 113 -7.67 6.19 15.21
N LEU A 114 -6.37 6.50 15.22
CA LEU A 114 -5.61 6.66 16.45
C LEU A 114 -6.03 7.91 17.24
N SER A 115 -6.29 9.02 16.55
CA SER A 115 -6.74 10.25 17.21
C SER A 115 -8.06 10.04 17.95
N ARG A 116 -9.03 9.35 17.33
CA ARG A 116 -10.33 9.07 17.94
C ARG A 116 -10.27 7.93 18.96
N LEU A 117 -9.39 6.94 18.80
CA LEU A 117 -9.25 5.84 19.74
C LEU A 117 -8.65 6.31 21.08
N TYR A 118 -7.68 7.21 21.02
CA TYR A 118 -7.00 7.77 22.20
C TYR A 118 -7.52 9.16 22.62
N ASN A 119 -8.56 9.66 21.95
CA ASN A 119 -9.14 11.00 22.16
C ASN A 119 -8.08 12.13 22.18
N SER A 120 -7.04 12.01 21.34
CA SER A 120 -5.91 12.93 21.30
C SER A 120 -5.68 13.47 19.90
N ARG A 121 -5.90 14.77 19.72
CA ARG A 121 -5.64 15.47 18.44
C ARG A 121 -4.14 15.57 18.15
N LEU A 122 -3.31 15.71 19.19
CA LEU A 122 -1.86 15.74 19.05
C LEU A 122 -1.34 14.42 18.48
N LEU A 123 -1.82 13.28 18.99
CA LEU A 123 -1.44 11.97 18.46
C LEU A 123 -1.78 11.83 16.97
N GLY A 124 -2.99 12.26 16.58
CA GLY A 124 -3.40 12.28 15.17
C GLY A 124 -2.48 13.14 14.29
N LEU A 125 -2.08 14.31 14.78
CA LEU A 125 -1.16 15.20 14.07
C LEU A 125 0.23 14.56 13.91
N PHE A 126 0.80 14.02 14.98
CA PHE A 126 2.10 13.34 14.95
C PHE A 126 2.10 12.17 13.97
N VAL A 127 1.07 11.32 14.01
CA VAL A 127 0.93 10.19 13.09
C VAL A 127 0.80 10.67 11.65
N SER A 128 0.04 11.73 11.40
CA SER A 128 -0.12 12.30 10.05
C SER A 128 1.21 12.84 9.51
N LEU A 129 1.98 13.56 10.33
CA LEU A 129 3.30 14.06 9.96
C LEU A 129 4.29 12.93 9.71
N LEU A 130 4.26 11.89 10.55
CA LEU A 130 5.09 10.69 10.36
C LEU A 130 4.83 10.04 9.00
N TYR A 131 3.56 9.88 8.61
CA TYR A 131 3.21 9.34 7.29
C TYR A 131 3.67 10.25 6.14
N LEU A 132 3.55 11.57 6.28
CA LEU A 132 4.02 12.51 5.26
C LEU A 132 5.54 12.42 5.06
N VAL A 133 6.30 12.35 6.15
CA VAL A 133 7.77 12.20 6.09
C VAL A 133 8.15 10.85 5.51
N ALA A 134 7.48 9.77 5.94
CA ALA A 134 7.76 8.41 5.44
C ALA A 134 7.37 8.20 3.97
N LEU A 135 6.49 9.05 3.41
CA LEU A 135 6.10 9.00 2.00
C LEU A 135 7.14 9.68 1.09
N ILE A 136 7.98 10.55 1.64
CA ILE A 136 9.10 11.14 0.91
C ILE A 136 10.16 10.04 0.76
N PRO A 137 10.54 9.68 -0.49
CA PRO A 137 11.51 8.62 -0.75
C PRO A 137 12.88 8.85 -0.10
#